data_AF-A0A8W8JZW5-F1
#
_entry.id   AF-A0A8W8JZW5-F1
#
_cell.length_a   1.000
_cell.length_b   1.000
_cell.length_c   1.000
_cell.angle_alpha   90.00
_cell.angle_beta   90.00
_cell.angle_gamma   90.00
#
_symmetry.space_group_name_H-M   'P 1'
#
loop_
_entity.id
_entity.type
_entity.pdbx_description
1 polymer ?
#
loop_
_entity_poly.entity_id
_entity_poly.type
_entity_poly.pdbx_seq_one_letter_code
_entity_poly.pdbx_strand_id
1 'polypeptide(L)'
;LEFQQSLEAWFLPIYNHEKKINSIECFTKKTSPSSKYSYNINNLLVCKQIKLEPDEYVLSKDYSSIYVKSVDNRYNFNEFVKESNGRVRICAELYKRKRKIYFSSDQKSNLYIGLMVVTYICTIFSLLCLLATILIYCILPVLRTVPGKNTMCYAFSLFLAQLFFIIRAYITNEIACAWIGGFTHYFWITVFTCTNICCFHMFRLFVRNALTHGDVSAERKLFIKYCLASFLLPLLPVALNISLAYTNIKSIQFGYGGKKCFLLDHKAQILMFIIPIFLQIIFNIIMFSITFHNIRNTPKVKSTQDRHDFTIFIKLFLLTGVSWLFMIVDGFFDVSPFTFLATIVNGAQGVIIFVSYICNKRVFKLLKDKHDQLQSTRSQNIHSSTANHTTTTKM
;
A
#
# COMPACT_ATOMS: atom_id res chain seq x y z
N LEU A 1 51.46 13.38 -25.49
CA LEU A 1 50.91 13.51 -26.86
C LEU A 1 50.60 14.97 -27.07
N GLU A 2 51.61 15.72 -27.52
CA GLU A 2 51.47 17.11 -27.95
C GLU A 2 50.55 17.17 -29.17
N PHE A 3 49.61 18.11 -29.17
CA PHE A 3 48.75 18.37 -30.31
C PHE A 3 49.51 19.26 -31.29
N GLN A 4 49.89 18.69 -32.44
CA GLN A 4 50.35 19.46 -33.60
C GLN A 4 49.18 20.22 -34.22
N GLN A 5 49.39 21.52 -34.44
CA GLN A 5 48.47 22.43 -35.09
C GLN A 5 48.74 22.38 -36.60
N SER A 6 47.78 21.86 -37.38
CA SER A 6 47.84 21.86 -38.84
C SER A 6 47.28 23.16 -39.39
N LEU A 7 48.17 24.02 -39.90
CA LEU A 7 47.86 25.17 -40.75
C LEU A 7 47.68 24.67 -42.18
N GLU A 8 46.44 24.66 -42.71
CA GLU A 8 46.14 24.82 -44.14
C GLU A 8 44.63 24.67 -44.37
N ALA A 9 43.93 25.79 -44.56
CA ALA A 9 42.67 25.84 -45.29
C ALA A 9 42.66 27.14 -46.10
N TRP A 10 43.13 27.05 -47.35
CA TRP A 10 43.03 28.11 -48.35
C TRP A 10 41.71 27.96 -49.13
N PHE A 11 40.93 29.05 -49.11
CA PHE A 11 39.87 29.55 -50.01
C PHE A 11 39.04 28.63 -50.92
N LEU A 12 37.71 28.87 -50.95
CA LEU A 12 36.84 29.20 -52.12
C LEU A 12 35.33 28.97 -51.77
N PRO A 13 34.35 29.50 -52.52
CA PRO A 13 34.10 30.87 -52.96
C PRO A 13 32.74 31.41 -52.45
N ILE A 14 32.55 32.72 -52.56
CA ILE A 14 31.30 33.44 -52.29
C ILE A 14 30.34 33.26 -53.47
N TYR A 15 29.10 32.82 -53.20
CA TYR A 15 27.94 33.23 -53.99
C TYR A 15 26.77 33.54 -53.07
N ASN A 16 26.27 34.76 -53.23
CA ASN A 16 25.17 35.34 -52.48
C ASN A 16 23.87 35.11 -53.25
N HIS A 17 22.83 34.61 -52.58
CA HIS A 17 21.45 34.94 -52.93
C HIS A 17 20.53 34.73 -51.72
N GLU A 18 19.88 35.81 -51.32
CA GLU A 18 18.79 35.85 -50.33
C GLU A 18 17.63 34.94 -50.77
N LYS A 19 17.11 34.09 -49.87
CA LYS A 19 16.03 34.41 -48.92
C LYS A 19 15.37 33.12 -48.41
N LYS A 20 15.10 33.13 -47.10
CA LYS A 20 14.14 32.29 -46.33
C LYS A 20 14.37 30.77 -46.36
N ILE A 21 14.98 30.25 -45.29
CA ILE A 21 14.38 29.36 -44.27
C ILE A 21 15.50 28.71 -43.42
N ASN A 22 15.27 28.63 -42.11
CA ASN A 22 15.84 27.72 -41.11
C ASN A 22 17.37 27.48 -41.08
N SER A 23 18.07 28.21 -40.24
CA SER A 23 19.12 27.63 -39.39
C SER A 23 19.52 28.61 -38.30
N ILE A 24 19.66 28.07 -37.08
CA ILE A 24 20.11 28.74 -35.86
C ILE A 24 21.40 29.53 -36.14
N GLU A 25 21.31 30.86 -36.17
CA GLU A 25 22.46 31.76 -36.17
C GLU A 25 23.08 31.78 -34.77
N CYS A 26 24.39 31.55 -34.68
CA CYS A 26 25.18 31.97 -33.53
C CYS A 26 25.42 33.48 -33.65
N PHE A 27 24.76 34.29 -32.81
CA PHE A 27 24.99 35.72 -32.75
C PHE A 27 26.33 36.04 -32.06
N THR A 28 27.17 36.84 -32.70
CA THR A 28 28.30 37.52 -32.03
C THR A 28 27.96 38.99 -31.83
N LYS A 29 27.80 39.44 -30.57
CA LYS A 29 27.65 40.86 -30.24
C LYS A 29 29.02 41.44 -29.89
N LYS A 30 29.43 42.50 -30.59
CA LYS A 30 30.70 43.22 -30.38
C LYS A 30 30.47 44.36 -29.39
N THR A 31 31.21 44.41 -28.28
CA THR A 31 31.21 45.55 -27.34
C THR A 31 32.65 45.87 -26.92
N SER A 32 33.22 46.94 -27.51
CA SER A 32 34.32 47.85 -27.06
C SER A 32 35.49 47.37 -26.16
N PRO A 33 36.67 48.07 -26.19
CA PRO A 33 38.00 47.45 -26.25
C PRO A 33 38.63 46.95 -24.94
N SER A 34 37.86 46.74 -23.87
CA SER A 34 38.37 46.25 -22.58
C SER A 34 37.68 44.98 -22.08
N SER A 35 37.01 44.26 -22.98
CA SER A 35 36.07 43.20 -22.63
C SER A 35 36.58 41.82 -23.06
N LYS A 36 36.60 40.89 -22.10
CA LYS A 36 36.85 39.46 -22.37
C LYS A 36 35.83 38.95 -23.41
N TYR A 37 36.31 38.47 -24.55
CA TYR A 37 35.45 37.80 -25.54
C TYR A 37 34.89 36.50 -24.95
N SER A 38 33.58 36.30 -25.04
CA SER A 38 32.95 35.01 -24.78
C SER A 38 32.34 34.49 -26.08
N TYR A 39 32.76 33.29 -26.48
CA TYR A 39 32.25 32.60 -27.66
C TYR A 39 31.32 31.47 -27.22
N ASN A 40 30.15 31.35 -27.84
CA ASN A 40 29.27 30.21 -27.64
C ASN A 40 29.71 29.08 -28.57
N ILE A 41 30.54 28.19 -28.03
CA ILE A 41 31.10 27.05 -28.75
C ILE A 41 30.24 25.81 -28.43
N ASN A 42 29.97 24.97 -29.44
CA ASN A 42 29.27 23.71 -29.22
C ASN A 42 30.03 22.87 -28.18
N ASN A 43 29.33 22.44 -27.13
CA ASN A 43 29.89 21.63 -26.05
C ASN A 43 30.65 20.39 -26.52
N LEU A 44 30.29 19.79 -27.66
CA LEU A 44 31.02 18.67 -28.25
C LEU A 44 32.51 18.98 -28.50
N LEU A 45 32.86 20.23 -28.82
CA LEU A 45 34.24 20.62 -29.14
C LEU A 45 35.11 20.78 -27.89
N VAL A 46 34.50 20.94 -26.71
CA VAL A 46 35.19 21.25 -25.46
C VAL A 46 35.11 20.10 -24.45
N CYS A 47 34.06 19.28 -24.53
CA CYS A 47 33.82 18.21 -23.56
C CYS A 47 34.76 17.01 -23.77
N LYS A 48 35.04 16.29 -22.68
CA LYS A 48 35.65 14.95 -22.77
C LYS A 48 34.67 14.02 -23.49
N GLN A 49 35.09 13.42 -24.60
CA GLN A 49 34.24 12.55 -25.41
C GLN A 49 34.43 11.06 -25.07
N ILE A 50 33.39 10.27 -25.28
CA ILE A 50 33.44 8.81 -25.33
C ILE A 50 33.06 8.33 -26.73
N LYS A 51 33.60 7.18 -27.15
CA LYS A 51 33.27 6.52 -28.41
C LYS A 51 32.27 5.41 -28.16
N LEU A 52 31.22 5.38 -28.97
CA LEU A 52 30.22 4.32 -29.02
C LEU A 52 30.42 3.50 -30.28
N GLU A 53 30.35 2.18 -30.14
CA GLU A 53 30.38 1.22 -31.23
C GLU A 53 29.02 1.17 -31.96
N PRO A 54 28.98 0.73 -33.24
CA PRO A 54 27.75 0.73 -34.05
C PRO A 54 26.56 -0.03 -33.47
N ASP A 55 26.79 -0.99 -32.57
CA ASP A 55 25.77 -1.81 -31.91
C ASP A 55 25.16 -1.15 -30.66
N GLU A 56 25.85 -0.17 -30.08
CA GLU A 56 25.45 0.53 -28.84
C GLU A 56 24.39 1.62 -29.07
N TYR A 57 24.17 2.03 -30.33
CA TYR A 57 23.19 3.05 -30.70
C TYR A 57 22.35 2.66 -31.91
N VAL A 58 21.21 3.34 -32.07
CA VAL A 58 20.32 3.22 -33.23
C VAL A 58 20.15 4.61 -33.83
N LEU A 59 20.45 4.75 -35.12
CA LEU A 59 20.28 6.03 -35.82
C LEU A 59 18.81 6.22 -36.21
N SER A 60 18.29 7.44 -36.04
CA SER A 60 16.95 7.78 -36.53
C SER A 60 16.90 7.77 -38.06
N LYS A 61 15.71 7.49 -38.63
CA LYS A 61 15.47 7.46 -40.08
C LYS A 61 15.84 8.79 -40.77
N ASP A 62 15.67 9.90 -40.05
CA ASP A 62 15.96 11.25 -40.56
C ASP A 62 17.41 11.70 -40.30
N TYR A 63 18.27 10.81 -39.79
CA TYR A 63 19.68 11.08 -39.44
C TYR A 63 19.90 12.24 -38.44
N SER A 64 18.83 12.77 -37.87
CA SER A 64 18.82 13.94 -36.98
C SER A 64 19.10 13.62 -35.51
N SER A 65 19.03 12.34 -35.14
CA SER A 65 19.26 11.87 -33.77
C SER A 65 19.78 10.43 -33.73
N ILE A 66 20.46 10.11 -32.63
CA ILE A 66 20.79 8.73 -32.25
C ILE A 66 20.08 8.36 -30.97
N TYR A 67 19.69 7.10 -30.84
CA TYR A 67 19.17 6.52 -29.61
C TYR A 67 20.23 5.59 -29.02
N VAL A 68 20.65 5.85 -27.79
CA VAL A 68 21.69 5.07 -27.10
C VAL A 68 21.01 4.14 -26.11
N LYS A 69 21.14 2.82 -26.31
CA LYS A 69 20.40 1.80 -25.57
C LYS A 69 20.75 1.78 -24.08
N SER A 70 22.02 1.96 -23.74
CA SER A 70 22.55 1.85 -22.37
C SER A 70 22.06 2.91 -21.38
N VAL A 71 21.43 3.98 -21.89
CA VAL A 71 20.88 5.08 -21.10
C VAL A 71 19.44 5.41 -21.45
N ASP A 72 18.83 4.59 -22.32
CA ASP A 72 17.48 4.78 -22.87
C ASP A 72 17.19 6.24 -23.24
N ASN A 73 18.08 6.85 -24.03
CA ASN A 73 18.00 8.28 -24.33
C ASN A 73 18.39 8.61 -25.77
N ARG A 74 17.81 9.70 -26.28
CA ARG A 74 18.14 10.26 -27.59
C ARG A 74 19.13 11.40 -27.48
N TYR A 75 20.01 11.50 -28.47
CA TYR A 75 20.94 12.60 -28.67
C TYR A 75 20.69 13.20 -30.04
N ASN A 76 20.52 14.52 -30.10
CA ASN A 76 20.24 15.22 -31.36
C ASN A 76 21.53 15.54 -32.13
N PHE A 77 21.42 15.98 -33.38
CA PHE A 77 22.56 16.23 -34.28
C PHE A 77 23.67 17.15 -33.71
N ASN A 78 23.35 17.99 -32.71
CA ASN A 78 24.31 18.85 -32.02
C ASN A 78 24.95 18.23 -30.77
N GLU A 79 24.60 16.99 -30.43
CA GLU A 79 25.04 16.28 -29.23
C GLU A 79 25.85 15.01 -29.53
N PHE A 80 26.04 14.67 -30.81
CA PHE A 80 26.89 13.56 -31.25
C PHE A 80 27.65 13.88 -32.54
N VAL A 81 28.78 13.19 -32.78
CA VAL A 81 29.56 13.26 -34.03
C VAL A 81 29.81 11.85 -34.55
N LYS A 82 29.45 11.58 -35.80
CA LYS A 82 29.70 10.29 -36.45
C LYS A 82 31.09 10.26 -37.11
N GLU A 83 31.85 9.18 -36.88
CA GLU A 83 33.13 8.89 -37.53
C GLU A 83 32.93 8.09 -38.83
N SER A 84 33.90 8.13 -39.74
CA SER A 84 33.87 7.40 -41.03
C SER A 84 33.82 5.88 -40.88
N ASN A 85 34.36 5.35 -39.78
CA ASN A 85 34.31 3.94 -39.39
C ASN A 85 32.94 3.49 -38.83
N GLY A 86 31.95 4.39 -38.81
CA GLY A 86 30.61 4.10 -38.26
C GLY A 86 30.49 4.24 -36.75
N ARG A 87 31.53 4.65 -36.02
CA ARG A 87 31.43 4.95 -34.57
C ARG A 87 30.82 6.32 -34.33
N VAL A 88 30.31 6.53 -33.12
CA VAL A 88 29.77 7.84 -32.72
C VAL A 88 30.45 8.36 -31.45
N ARG A 89 30.78 9.64 -31.44
CA ARG A 89 31.32 10.35 -30.28
C ARG A 89 30.26 11.21 -29.61
N ILE A 90 30.15 11.10 -28.28
CA ILE A 90 29.27 11.93 -27.44
C ILE A 90 30.01 12.45 -26.21
N CYS A 91 29.50 13.49 -25.56
CA CYS A 91 30.08 14.00 -24.31
C CYS A 91 29.92 13.02 -23.14
N ALA A 92 31.04 12.70 -22.49
CA ALA A 92 31.10 11.75 -21.37
C ALA A 92 30.29 12.20 -20.16
N GLU A 93 30.27 13.49 -19.86
CA GLU A 93 29.56 14.04 -18.71
C GLU A 93 28.03 13.95 -18.87
N LEU A 94 27.53 14.32 -20.05
CA LEU A 94 26.10 14.18 -20.40
C LEU A 94 25.68 12.71 -20.38
N TYR A 95 26.50 11.80 -20.92
CA TYR A 95 26.27 10.36 -20.84
C TYR A 95 26.22 9.85 -19.40
N LYS A 96 27.20 10.19 -18.56
CA LYS A 96 27.22 9.79 -17.14
C LYS A 96 26.01 10.31 -16.39
N ARG A 97 25.59 11.56 -16.63
CA ARG A 97 24.40 12.15 -16.01
C ARG A 97 23.13 11.42 -16.42
N LYS A 98 22.91 11.23 -17.74
CA LYS A 98 21.75 10.48 -18.27
C LYS A 98 21.74 9.04 -17.75
N ARG A 99 22.89 8.37 -17.72
CA ARG A 99 23.06 7.02 -17.17
C ARG A 99 22.70 6.93 -15.69
N LYS A 100 23.13 7.89 -14.87
CA LYS A 100 22.78 7.94 -13.44
C LYS A 100 21.28 8.09 -13.25
N ILE A 101 20.63 8.97 -14.02
CA ILE A 101 19.18 9.17 -13.98
C ILE A 101 18.44 7.90 -14.41
N TYR A 102 18.84 7.30 -15.52
CA TYR A 102 18.25 6.05 -16.03
C TYR A 102 18.39 4.92 -15.00
N PHE A 103 19.60 4.68 -14.48
CA PHE A 103 19.84 3.62 -13.50
C PHE A 103 19.07 3.84 -12.20
N SER A 104 18.99 5.07 -11.69
CA SER A 104 18.15 5.40 -10.53
C SER A 104 16.66 5.18 -10.81
N SER A 105 16.17 5.54 -12.00
CA SER A 105 14.78 5.33 -12.41
C SER A 105 14.44 3.84 -12.57
N ASP A 106 15.32 3.08 -13.21
CA ASP A 106 15.18 1.63 -13.42
C ASP A 106 15.21 0.87 -12.10
N GLN A 107 16.16 1.19 -11.21
CA GLN A 107 16.20 0.63 -9.86
C GLN A 107 14.92 0.94 -9.08
N LYS A 108 14.40 2.19 -9.18
CA LYS A 108 13.14 2.58 -8.53
C LYS A 108 11.96 1.80 -9.11
N SER A 109 11.91 1.60 -10.43
CA SER A 109 10.90 0.79 -11.12
C SER A 109 10.91 -0.67 -10.66
N ASN A 110 12.07 -1.32 -10.69
CA ASN A 110 12.24 -2.71 -10.24
C ASN A 110 11.84 -2.88 -8.76
N LEU A 111 12.17 -1.88 -7.93
CA LEU A 111 11.76 -1.86 -6.52
C LEU A 111 10.23 -1.81 -6.36
N TYR A 112 9.54 -0.97 -7.15
CA TYR A 112 8.08 -0.90 -7.13
C TYR A 112 7.41 -2.19 -7.60
N ILE A 113 7.96 -2.83 -8.64
CA ILE A 113 7.47 -4.13 -9.12
C ILE A 113 7.64 -5.18 -8.02
N GLY A 114 8.82 -5.25 -7.38
CA GLY A 114 9.07 -6.14 -6.26
C GLY A 114 8.11 -5.91 -5.09
N LEU A 115 7.88 -4.64 -4.72
CA LEU A 115 6.96 -4.28 -3.65
C LEU A 115 5.52 -4.70 -3.97
N MET A 116 5.09 -4.52 -5.22
CA MET A 116 3.78 -4.95 -5.70
C MET A 116 3.62 -6.48 -5.54
N VAL A 117 4.59 -7.26 -6.03
CA VAL A 117 4.56 -8.74 -5.93
C VAL A 117 4.51 -9.19 -4.48
N VAL A 118 5.36 -8.63 -3.62
CA VAL A 118 5.37 -8.93 -2.18
C VAL A 118 4.02 -8.58 -1.54
N THR A 119 3.45 -7.42 -1.86
CA THR A 119 2.13 -7.00 -1.36
C THR A 119 1.06 -8.04 -1.71
N TYR A 120 0.99 -8.48 -2.98
CA TYR A 120 0.00 -9.47 -3.41
C TYR A 120 0.17 -10.81 -2.70
N ILE A 121 1.39 -11.35 -2.65
CA ILE A 121 1.65 -12.64 -2.01
C ILE A 121 1.27 -12.57 -0.52
N CYS A 122 1.75 -11.56 0.21
CA CYS A 122 1.43 -11.39 1.63
C CYS A 122 -0.07 -11.24 1.87
N THR A 123 -0.76 -10.45 1.05
CA THR A 123 -2.19 -10.20 1.19
C THR A 123 -3.03 -11.46 0.90
N ILE A 124 -2.65 -12.27 -0.10
CA ILE A 124 -3.35 -13.54 -0.39
C ILE A 124 -3.22 -14.51 0.78
N PHE A 125 -2.01 -14.71 1.32
CA PHE A 125 -1.82 -15.54 2.51
C PHE A 125 -2.59 -15.00 3.72
N SER A 126 -2.60 -13.68 3.90
CA SER A 126 -3.38 -13.01 4.94
C SER A 126 -4.88 -13.29 4.82
N LEU A 127 -5.45 -13.24 3.61
CA LEU A 127 -6.87 -13.56 3.37
C LEU A 127 -7.20 -15.01 3.75
N LEU A 128 -6.36 -15.98 3.40
CA LEU A 128 -6.55 -17.39 3.77
C LEU A 128 -6.54 -17.57 5.30
N CYS A 129 -5.58 -16.94 5.98
CA CYS A 129 -5.48 -16.97 7.44
C CYS A 129 -6.64 -16.27 8.14
N LEU A 130 -7.14 -15.14 7.60
CA LEU A 130 -8.31 -14.44 8.12
C LEU A 130 -9.56 -15.29 7.98
N LEU A 131 -9.76 -15.92 6.82
CA LEU A 131 -10.87 -16.83 6.59
C LEU A 131 -10.85 -17.98 7.60
N ALA A 132 -9.69 -18.63 7.77
CA ALA A 132 -9.52 -19.69 8.76
C ALA A 132 -9.80 -19.20 10.20
N THR A 133 -9.34 -18.01 10.56
CA THR A 133 -9.61 -17.38 11.86
C THR A 133 -11.12 -17.21 12.09
N ILE A 134 -11.83 -16.63 11.13
CA ILE A 134 -13.29 -16.40 11.21
C ILE A 134 -14.02 -17.73 11.36
N LEU A 135 -13.67 -18.73 10.54
CA LEU A 135 -14.27 -20.07 10.60
C LEU A 135 -14.05 -20.75 11.95
N ILE A 136 -12.85 -20.66 12.53
CA ILE A 136 -12.57 -21.29 13.83
C ILE A 136 -13.34 -20.62 14.96
N TYR A 137 -13.48 -19.29 14.95
CA TYR A 137 -14.36 -18.60 15.90
C TYR A 137 -15.84 -18.99 15.69
N CYS A 138 -16.26 -19.26 14.45
CA CYS A 138 -17.58 -19.82 14.15
C CYS A 138 -17.74 -21.28 14.65
N ILE A 139 -16.69 -22.10 14.64
CA ILE A 139 -16.76 -23.49 15.12
C ILE A 139 -16.70 -23.58 16.65
N LEU A 140 -15.99 -22.65 17.30
CA LEU A 140 -15.70 -22.65 18.74
C LEU A 140 -16.39 -21.48 19.46
N PRO A 141 -17.65 -21.62 19.90
CA PRO A 141 -18.38 -20.60 20.67
C PRO A 141 -17.64 -20.13 21.93
N VAL A 142 -16.81 -20.99 22.53
CA VAL A 142 -16.01 -20.67 23.73
C VAL A 142 -15.01 -19.52 23.50
N LEU A 143 -14.61 -19.26 22.24
CA LEU A 143 -13.73 -18.15 21.87
C LEU A 143 -14.50 -16.83 21.68
N ARG A 144 -15.84 -16.87 21.64
CA ARG A 144 -16.70 -15.70 21.38
C ARG A 144 -17.01 -14.90 22.64
N THR A 145 -15.98 -14.61 23.43
CA THR A 145 -16.05 -13.60 24.51
C THR A 145 -16.30 -12.21 23.89
N VAL A 146 -16.57 -11.17 24.68
CA VAL A 146 -16.77 -9.82 24.12
C VAL A 146 -15.54 -9.36 23.30
N PRO A 147 -14.29 -9.51 23.79
CA PRO A 147 -13.10 -9.23 23.00
C PRO A 147 -12.95 -10.17 21.80
N GLY A 148 -13.27 -11.45 21.96
CA GLY A 148 -13.22 -12.42 20.87
C GLY A 148 -14.18 -12.07 19.72
N LYS A 149 -15.41 -11.66 20.02
CA LYS A 149 -16.37 -11.18 19.02
C LYS A 149 -15.91 -9.89 18.36
N ASN A 150 -15.28 -8.98 19.10
CA ASN A 150 -14.66 -7.81 18.51
C ASN A 150 -13.52 -8.19 17.53
N THR A 151 -12.68 -9.15 17.90
CA THR A 151 -11.65 -9.71 17.00
C THR A 151 -12.29 -10.31 15.74
N MET A 152 -13.46 -10.94 15.84
CA MET A 152 -14.19 -11.41 14.65
C MET A 152 -14.64 -10.25 13.75
N CYS A 153 -15.24 -9.19 14.30
CA CYS A 153 -15.66 -8.03 13.51
C CYS A 153 -14.47 -7.34 12.83
N TYR A 154 -13.35 -7.22 13.56
CA TYR A 154 -12.10 -6.70 13.03
C TYR A 154 -11.57 -7.57 11.89
N ALA A 155 -11.46 -8.89 12.11
CA ALA A 155 -10.94 -9.84 11.12
C ALA A 155 -11.81 -9.87 9.86
N PHE A 156 -13.13 -9.84 10.01
CA PHE A 156 -14.07 -9.77 8.90
C PHE A 156 -13.91 -8.47 8.09
N SER A 157 -13.81 -7.33 8.76
CA SER A 157 -13.61 -6.04 8.10
C SER A 157 -12.27 -5.98 7.38
N LEU A 158 -11.20 -6.52 7.98
CA LEU A 158 -9.87 -6.56 7.37
C LEU A 158 -9.85 -7.51 6.17
N PHE A 159 -10.53 -8.67 6.26
CA PHE A 159 -10.67 -9.59 5.13
C PHE A 159 -11.31 -8.88 3.93
N LEU A 160 -12.43 -8.18 4.14
CA LEU A 160 -13.09 -7.45 3.05
C LEU A 160 -12.23 -6.28 2.53
N ALA A 161 -11.56 -5.53 3.41
CA ALA A 161 -10.66 -4.45 3.02
C ALA A 161 -9.53 -4.96 2.10
N GLN A 162 -8.87 -6.06 2.48
CA GLN A 162 -7.80 -6.69 1.70
C GLN A 162 -8.31 -7.34 0.41
N LEU A 163 -9.49 -7.96 0.45
CA LEU A 163 -10.12 -8.57 -0.72
C LEU A 163 -10.44 -7.51 -1.78
N PHE A 164 -11.10 -6.42 -1.41
CA PHE A 164 -11.40 -5.34 -2.34
C PHE A 164 -10.14 -4.62 -2.83
N PHE A 165 -9.11 -4.50 -1.98
CA PHE A 165 -7.82 -3.97 -2.37
C PHE A 165 -7.15 -4.79 -3.50
N ILE A 166 -7.24 -6.12 -3.48
CA ILE A 166 -6.74 -6.98 -4.57
C ILE A 166 -7.64 -6.85 -5.80
N ILE A 167 -8.96 -6.99 -5.61
CA ILE A 167 -9.92 -7.00 -6.73
C ILE A 167 -9.81 -5.73 -7.58
N ARG A 168 -9.63 -4.56 -6.95
CA ARG A 168 -9.61 -3.26 -7.65
C ARG A 168 -8.58 -3.18 -8.78
N ALA A 169 -7.49 -3.95 -8.71
CA ALA A 169 -6.44 -3.94 -9.73
C ALA A 169 -6.85 -4.63 -11.04
N TYR A 170 -7.89 -5.46 -10.99
CA TYR A 170 -8.37 -6.26 -12.12
C TYR A 170 -9.68 -5.71 -12.72
N ILE A 171 -10.25 -4.67 -12.13
CA ILE A 171 -11.51 -4.07 -12.58
C ILE A 171 -11.24 -2.99 -13.62
N THR A 172 -11.84 -3.15 -14.79
CA THR A 172 -11.79 -2.16 -15.90
C THR A 172 -13.08 -1.38 -16.06
N ASN A 173 -14.21 -1.93 -15.60
CA ASN A 173 -15.51 -1.26 -15.66
C ASN A 173 -15.57 -0.10 -14.66
N GLU A 174 -15.92 1.10 -15.13
CA GLU A 174 -15.90 2.33 -14.31
C GLU A 174 -16.86 2.29 -13.12
N ILE A 175 -18.06 1.73 -13.29
CA ILE A 175 -19.06 1.64 -12.24
C ILE A 175 -18.59 0.65 -11.16
N ALA A 176 -18.13 -0.53 -11.57
CA ALA A 176 -17.57 -1.52 -10.65
C ALA A 176 -16.33 -0.97 -9.92
N CYS A 177 -15.49 -0.21 -10.62
CA CYS A 177 -14.30 0.45 -10.08
C CYS A 177 -14.67 1.46 -8.98
N ALA A 178 -15.71 2.26 -9.18
CA ALA A 178 -16.23 3.18 -8.17
C ALA A 178 -16.77 2.45 -6.93
N TRP A 179 -17.58 1.39 -7.12
CA TRP A 179 -18.10 0.58 -6.01
C TRP A 179 -17.00 -0.09 -5.19
N ILE A 180 -16.05 -0.77 -5.86
CA ILE A 180 -14.93 -1.44 -5.21
C ILE A 180 -14.05 -0.41 -4.48
N GLY A 181 -13.83 0.77 -5.06
CA GLY A 181 -13.12 1.87 -4.40
C GLY A 181 -13.84 2.36 -3.14
N GLY A 182 -15.16 2.51 -3.21
CA GLY A 182 -16.02 2.86 -2.08
C GLY A 182 -15.99 1.83 -0.95
N PHE A 183 -16.15 0.54 -1.29
CA PHE A 183 -16.06 -0.55 -0.31
C PHE A 183 -14.68 -0.67 0.30
N THR A 184 -13.61 -0.53 -0.50
CA THR A 184 -12.24 -0.52 0.00
C THR A 184 -12.07 0.58 1.05
N HIS A 185 -12.50 1.81 0.74
CA HIS A 185 -12.46 2.93 1.67
C HIS A 185 -13.25 2.64 2.96
N TYR A 186 -14.50 2.19 2.82
CA TYR A 186 -15.37 1.86 3.95
C TYR A 186 -14.77 0.80 4.89
N PHE A 187 -14.33 -0.33 4.36
CA PHE A 187 -13.84 -1.44 5.18
C PHE A 187 -12.50 -1.11 5.85
N TRP A 188 -11.61 -0.38 5.20
CA TRP A 188 -10.39 0.10 5.86
C TRP A 188 -10.70 1.00 7.05
N ILE A 189 -11.67 1.91 6.95
CA ILE A 189 -12.11 2.72 8.11
C ILE A 189 -12.79 1.86 9.17
N THR A 190 -13.59 0.88 8.74
CA THR A 190 -14.28 -0.07 9.64
C THR A 190 -13.29 -0.81 10.54
N VAL A 191 -12.17 -1.28 9.99
CA VAL A 191 -11.06 -1.92 10.74
C VAL A 191 -10.63 -1.07 11.94
N PHE A 192 -10.44 0.23 11.76
CA PHE A 192 -10.05 1.13 12.86
C PHE A 192 -11.17 1.41 13.84
N THR A 193 -12.40 1.57 13.36
CA THR A 193 -13.55 1.79 14.26
C THR A 193 -13.81 0.59 15.15
N CYS A 194 -13.63 -0.65 14.66
CA CYS A 194 -13.65 -1.86 15.49
C CYS A 194 -12.58 -1.78 16.59
N THR A 195 -11.36 -1.35 16.28
CA THR A 195 -10.30 -1.17 17.29
C THR A 195 -10.65 -0.07 18.30
N ASN A 196 -11.18 1.08 17.85
CA ASN A 196 -11.64 2.16 18.74
C ASN A 196 -12.68 1.67 19.75
N ILE A 197 -13.65 0.91 19.28
CA ILE A 197 -14.73 0.37 20.11
C ILE A 197 -14.19 -0.66 21.10
N CYS A 198 -13.20 -1.47 20.69
CA CYS A 198 -12.50 -2.37 21.59
C CYS A 198 -11.75 -1.62 22.70
N CYS A 199 -10.97 -0.60 22.35
CA CYS A 199 -10.27 0.26 23.30
C CYS A 199 -11.23 0.95 24.26
N PHE A 200 -12.36 1.45 23.75
CA PHE A 200 -13.40 2.07 24.57
C PHE A 200 -14.07 1.08 25.53
N HIS A 201 -14.36 -0.13 25.05
CA HIS A 201 -14.92 -1.18 25.89
C HIS A 201 -13.97 -1.55 27.04
N MET A 202 -12.67 -1.71 26.74
CA MET A 202 -11.65 -2.05 27.74
C MET A 202 -11.44 -0.93 28.76
N PHE A 203 -11.40 0.32 28.30
CA PHE A 203 -11.39 1.48 29.19
C PHE A 203 -12.59 1.48 30.14
N ARG A 204 -13.80 1.24 29.61
CA ARG A 204 -15.00 1.19 30.44
C ARG A 204 -14.95 0.05 31.47
N LEU A 205 -14.44 -1.11 31.07
CA LEU A 205 -14.34 -2.30 31.91
C LEU A 205 -13.34 -2.09 33.05
N PHE A 206 -12.12 -1.64 32.75
CA PHE A 206 -11.03 -1.59 33.74
C PHE A 206 -10.88 -0.26 34.48
N VAL A 207 -11.29 0.87 33.89
CA VAL A 207 -11.14 2.19 34.52
C VAL A 207 -12.41 2.59 35.26
N ARG A 208 -13.56 2.48 34.59
CA ARG A 208 -14.82 2.99 35.14
C ARG A 208 -15.58 1.99 36.01
N ASN A 209 -15.09 0.74 36.13
CA ASN A 209 -15.79 -0.36 36.80
C ASN A 209 -17.27 -0.48 36.36
N ALA A 210 -17.59 -0.03 35.14
CA ALA A 210 -18.96 0.30 34.75
C ALA A 210 -19.70 -0.88 34.12
N LEU A 211 -19.17 -2.09 34.31
CA LEU A 211 -19.75 -3.36 33.87
C LEU A 211 -19.83 -4.27 35.10
N THR A 212 -21.00 -4.29 35.71
CA THR A 212 -21.39 -5.36 36.65
C THR A 212 -21.50 -6.64 35.83
N HIS A 213 -20.51 -7.53 35.96
CA HIS A 213 -20.62 -8.89 35.45
C HIS A 213 -21.83 -9.57 36.10
N GLY A 214 -22.81 -10.01 35.30
CA GLY A 214 -23.97 -10.74 35.83
C GLY A 214 -25.22 -10.75 34.97
N ASP A 215 -25.44 -9.72 34.14
CA ASP A 215 -26.61 -9.67 33.24
C ASP A 215 -26.22 -9.92 31.77
N VAL A 216 -26.41 -11.18 31.35
CA VAL A 216 -26.14 -11.65 29.98
C VAL A 216 -26.97 -10.88 28.92
N SER A 217 -28.17 -10.42 29.28
CA SER A 217 -29.04 -9.65 28.37
C SER A 217 -28.50 -8.24 28.16
N ALA A 218 -28.05 -7.57 29.23
CA ALA A 218 -27.44 -6.25 29.16
C ALA A 218 -26.13 -6.28 28.36
N GLU A 219 -25.28 -7.29 28.56
CA GLU A 219 -24.04 -7.47 27.80
C GLU A 219 -24.32 -7.70 26.31
N ARG A 220 -25.33 -8.51 25.96
CA ARG A 220 -25.74 -8.72 24.56
C ARG A 220 -26.23 -7.43 23.90
N LYS A 221 -27.08 -6.65 24.59
CA LYS A 221 -27.56 -5.35 24.06
C LYS A 221 -26.41 -4.36 23.87
N LEU A 222 -25.47 -4.31 24.80
CA LEU A 222 -24.28 -3.46 24.69
C LEU A 222 -23.42 -3.87 23.48
N PHE A 223 -23.19 -5.17 23.30
CA PHE A 223 -22.43 -5.69 22.17
C PHE A 223 -23.09 -5.37 20.82
N ILE A 224 -24.41 -5.45 20.72
CA ILE A 224 -25.14 -5.07 19.50
C ILE A 224 -24.92 -3.57 19.19
N LYS A 225 -25.00 -2.70 20.21
CA LYS A 225 -24.70 -1.27 20.04
C LYS A 225 -23.28 -1.03 19.55
N TYR A 226 -22.30 -1.77 20.07
CA TYR A 226 -20.91 -1.70 19.63
C TYR A 226 -20.73 -2.18 18.18
N CYS A 227 -21.34 -3.29 17.79
CA CYS A 227 -21.32 -3.74 16.40
C CYS A 227 -21.93 -2.70 15.46
N LEU A 228 -23.11 -2.17 15.79
CA LEU A 228 -23.75 -1.12 15.00
C LEU A 228 -22.85 0.10 14.87
N ALA A 229 -22.23 0.55 15.98
CA ALA A 229 -21.28 1.66 15.94
C ALA A 229 -20.06 1.36 15.05
N SER A 230 -19.53 0.13 15.06
CA SER A 230 -18.39 -0.27 14.22
C SER A 230 -18.70 -0.14 12.73
N PHE A 231 -19.93 -0.45 12.29
CA PHE A 231 -20.28 -0.43 10.88
C PHE A 231 -20.92 0.89 10.43
N LEU A 232 -21.53 1.66 11.34
CA LEU A 232 -22.18 2.93 11.01
C LEU A 232 -21.21 4.12 11.00
N LEU A 233 -20.27 4.20 11.94
CA LEU A 233 -19.31 5.31 11.99
C LEU A 233 -18.44 5.45 10.72
N PRO A 234 -17.96 4.35 10.09
CA PRO A 234 -17.22 4.42 8.84
C PRO A 234 -18.01 4.95 7.65
N LEU A 235 -19.36 4.94 7.71
CA LEU A 235 -20.19 5.52 6.66
C LEU A 235 -20.06 7.04 6.59
N LEU A 236 -19.71 7.72 7.68
CA LEU A 236 -19.63 9.18 7.72
C LEU A 236 -18.64 9.76 6.69
N PRO A 237 -17.35 9.38 6.68
CA PRO A 237 -16.40 9.89 5.69
C PRO A 237 -16.71 9.42 4.26
N VAL A 238 -17.28 8.22 4.09
CA VAL A 238 -17.69 7.69 2.78
C VAL A 238 -18.87 8.49 2.22
N ALA A 239 -19.92 8.69 3.02
CA ALA A 239 -21.08 9.48 2.65
C ALA A 239 -20.70 10.93 2.39
N LEU A 240 -19.80 11.52 3.18
CA LEU A 240 -19.30 12.87 2.96
C LEU A 240 -18.56 12.98 1.61
N ASN A 241 -17.68 12.02 1.29
CA ASN A 241 -16.99 11.97 0.00
C ASN A 241 -17.98 11.85 -1.18
N ILE A 242 -19.02 11.03 -1.05
CA ILE A 242 -20.05 10.86 -2.09
C ILE A 242 -20.87 12.15 -2.23
N SER A 243 -21.34 12.73 -1.12
CA SER A 243 -22.14 13.95 -1.13
C SER A 243 -21.37 15.12 -1.76
N LEU A 244 -20.09 15.26 -1.42
CA LEU A 244 -19.24 16.31 -1.98
C LEU A 244 -18.88 16.07 -3.45
N ALA A 245 -18.96 14.84 -3.95
CA ALA A 245 -18.78 14.55 -5.38
C ALA A 245 -19.86 15.21 -6.25
N TYR A 246 -21.07 15.42 -5.71
CA TYR A 246 -22.14 16.15 -6.39
C TYR A 246 -22.01 17.67 -6.27
N THR A 247 -21.15 18.16 -5.38
CA THR A 247 -20.89 19.60 -5.23
C THR A 247 -19.75 20.00 -6.16
N ASN A 248 -19.96 21.01 -7.01
CA ASN A 248 -18.95 21.51 -7.96
C ASN A 248 -17.88 22.38 -7.26
N ILE A 249 -17.17 21.82 -6.28
CA ILE A 249 -16.02 22.47 -5.65
C ILE A 249 -14.84 22.38 -6.63
N LYS A 250 -14.55 23.47 -7.35
CA LYS A 250 -13.54 23.52 -8.44
C LYS A 250 -12.10 23.12 -8.02
N SER A 251 -11.79 23.02 -6.72
CA SER A 251 -10.43 22.85 -6.22
C SER A 251 -10.05 21.42 -5.83
N ILE A 252 -11.03 20.52 -5.61
CA ILE A 252 -10.81 19.13 -5.17
C ILE A 252 -11.86 18.23 -5.80
N GLN A 253 -11.43 17.16 -6.49
CA GLN A 253 -12.35 16.20 -7.08
C GLN A 253 -12.69 15.06 -6.08
N PHE A 254 -13.88 15.13 -5.50
CA PHE A 254 -14.41 14.06 -4.65
C PHE A 254 -15.05 12.94 -5.48
N GLY A 255 -15.17 11.76 -4.88
CA GLY A 255 -15.72 10.56 -5.54
C GLY A 255 -14.72 9.41 -5.67
N TYR A 256 -15.13 8.35 -6.37
CA TYR A 256 -14.36 7.12 -6.55
C TYR A 256 -14.22 6.76 -8.02
N GLY A 257 -13.04 6.27 -8.42
CA GLY A 257 -12.77 5.82 -9.80
C GLY A 257 -11.31 5.99 -10.20
N GLY A 258 -11.10 6.26 -11.50
CA GLY A 258 -9.79 6.49 -12.09
C GLY A 258 -8.92 5.24 -12.18
N LYS A 259 -7.66 5.40 -12.59
CA LYS A 259 -6.73 4.28 -12.87
C LYS A 259 -6.43 3.39 -11.65
N LYS A 260 -6.65 3.89 -10.43
CA LYS A 260 -6.39 3.17 -9.18
C LYS A 260 -7.65 2.54 -8.56
N CYS A 261 -8.83 2.77 -9.14
CA CYS A 261 -10.12 2.36 -8.57
C CYS A 261 -10.25 2.69 -7.09
N PHE A 262 -10.08 3.97 -6.76
CA PHE A 262 -10.09 4.48 -5.39
C PHE A 262 -10.52 5.96 -5.38
N LEU A 263 -10.15 6.76 -4.36
CA LEU A 263 -10.42 8.19 -4.37
C LEU A 263 -9.74 8.88 -5.56
N LEU A 264 -10.50 9.73 -6.26
CA LEU A 264 -10.08 10.37 -7.52
C LEU A 264 -8.92 11.35 -7.34
N ASP A 265 -9.01 12.22 -6.34
CA ASP A 265 -8.00 13.23 -6.03
C ASP A 265 -7.14 12.83 -4.84
N HIS A 266 -5.84 13.14 -4.90
CA HIS A 266 -4.92 12.95 -3.78
C HIS A 266 -5.33 13.76 -2.55
N LYS A 267 -5.84 14.99 -2.72
CA LYS A 267 -6.34 15.82 -1.62
C LYS A 267 -7.59 15.20 -0.98
N ALA A 268 -8.49 14.65 -1.79
CA ALA A 268 -9.66 13.92 -1.30
C ALA A 268 -9.24 12.68 -0.51
N GLN A 269 -8.22 11.93 -0.99
CA GLN A 269 -7.64 10.81 -0.25
C GLN A 269 -7.09 11.25 1.11
N ILE A 270 -6.34 12.36 1.20
CA ILE A 270 -5.84 12.84 2.49
C ILE A 270 -7.00 13.20 3.43
N LEU A 271 -7.97 13.99 2.94
CA LEU A 271 -9.05 14.53 3.76
C LEU A 271 -10.06 13.47 4.22
N MET A 272 -10.45 12.56 3.32
CA MET A 272 -11.53 11.61 3.57
C MET A 272 -11.03 10.26 4.07
N PHE A 273 -9.77 9.90 3.85
CA PHE A 273 -9.22 8.60 4.24
C PHE A 273 -8.11 8.71 5.28
N ILE A 274 -7.04 9.45 4.99
CA ILE A 274 -5.84 9.49 5.86
C ILE A 274 -6.12 10.22 7.18
N ILE A 275 -6.70 11.43 7.13
CA ILE A 275 -7.01 12.22 8.34
C ILE A 275 -7.97 11.45 9.27
N PRO A 276 -9.10 10.87 8.79
CA PRO A 276 -9.98 10.08 9.65
C PRO A 276 -9.29 8.88 10.28
N ILE A 277 -8.40 8.19 9.58
CA ILE A 277 -7.60 7.09 10.15
C ILE A 277 -6.67 7.61 11.25
N PHE A 278 -5.96 8.71 10.98
CA PHE A 278 -5.01 9.30 11.91
C PHE A 278 -5.67 9.71 13.23
N LEU A 279 -6.85 10.35 13.16
CA LEU A 279 -7.62 10.72 14.35
C LEU A 279 -8.05 9.50 15.18
N GLN A 280 -8.41 8.39 14.52
CA GLN A 280 -8.77 7.14 15.20
C GLN A 280 -7.55 6.48 15.87
N ILE A 281 -6.38 6.55 15.24
CA ILE A 281 -5.13 6.07 15.85
C ILE A 281 -4.81 6.87 17.12
N ILE A 282 -4.92 8.20 17.08
CA ILE A 282 -4.72 9.04 18.28
C ILE A 282 -5.70 8.64 19.38
N PHE A 283 -6.99 8.50 19.06
CA PHE A 283 -8.00 8.05 20.01
C PHE A 283 -7.62 6.70 20.65
N ASN A 284 -7.21 5.72 19.83
CA ASN A 284 -6.76 4.42 20.31
C ASN A 284 -5.58 4.52 21.27
N ILE A 285 -4.56 5.32 20.94
CA ILE A 285 -3.37 5.51 21.78
C ILE A 285 -3.74 6.11 23.13
N ILE A 286 -4.59 7.14 23.15
CA ILE A 286 -5.05 7.79 24.40
C ILE A 286 -5.80 6.78 25.28
N MET A 287 -6.80 6.10 24.70
CA MET A 287 -7.65 5.16 25.43
C MET A 287 -6.85 3.96 25.96
N PHE A 288 -5.94 3.42 25.14
CA PHE A 288 -5.04 2.36 25.56
C PHE A 288 -4.12 2.80 26.70
N SER A 289 -3.50 3.99 26.58
CA SER A 289 -2.58 4.51 27.58
C SER A 289 -3.25 4.68 28.95
N ILE A 290 -4.46 5.26 28.98
CA ILE A 290 -5.22 5.43 30.22
C ILE A 290 -5.61 4.06 30.82
N THR A 291 -6.09 3.13 29.98
CA THR A 291 -6.49 1.78 30.41
C THR A 291 -5.30 1.02 30.99
N PHE A 292 -4.17 1.03 30.29
CA PHE A 292 -2.94 0.37 30.69
C PHE A 292 -2.40 0.93 32.01
N HIS A 293 -2.37 2.26 32.16
CA HIS A 293 -1.93 2.91 33.39
C HIS A 293 -2.80 2.53 34.61
N ASN A 294 -4.13 2.54 34.44
CA ASN A 294 -5.05 2.16 35.51
C ASN A 294 -4.91 0.69 35.91
N ILE A 295 -4.72 -0.22 34.95
CA ILE A 295 -4.52 -1.65 35.24
C ILE A 295 -3.21 -1.88 35.98
N ARG A 296 -2.14 -1.18 35.58
CA ARG A 296 -0.83 -1.28 36.25
C ARG A 296 -0.87 -0.75 37.69
N ASN A 297 -1.58 0.35 37.91
CA ASN A 297 -1.61 1.04 39.21
C ASN A 297 -2.74 0.55 40.13
N THR A 298 -3.70 -0.18 39.59
CA THR A 298 -4.75 -0.83 40.38
C THR A 298 -4.95 -2.22 39.82
N PRO A 299 -4.34 -3.27 40.41
CA PRO A 299 -4.53 -4.65 39.98
C PRO A 299 -5.95 -5.12 40.34
N LYS A 300 -6.95 -4.56 39.66
CA LYS A 300 -8.37 -4.94 39.70
C LYS A 300 -8.68 -6.12 38.79
N VAL A 301 -7.67 -6.71 38.15
CA VAL A 301 -7.82 -7.91 37.30
C VAL A 301 -7.98 -9.12 38.22
N LYS A 302 -9.18 -9.24 38.80
CA LYS A 302 -9.52 -10.20 39.85
C LYS A 302 -9.80 -11.60 39.28
N SER A 303 -10.31 -11.70 38.04
CA SER A 303 -10.63 -12.98 37.41
C SER A 303 -9.57 -13.43 36.39
N THR A 304 -9.41 -14.75 36.24
CA THR A 304 -8.63 -15.37 35.16
C THR A 304 -9.16 -15.00 33.78
N GLN A 305 -10.48 -14.79 33.66
CA GLN A 305 -11.14 -14.34 32.44
C GLN A 305 -10.71 -12.91 32.07
N ASP A 306 -10.68 -11.98 33.03
CA ASP A 306 -10.26 -10.59 32.81
C ASP A 306 -8.79 -10.52 32.35
N ARG A 307 -7.91 -11.36 32.90
CA ARG A 307 -6.50 -11.47 32.46
C ARG A 307 -6.41 -11.96 31.01
N HIS A 308 -7.24 -12.93 30.65
CA HIS A 308 -7.27 -13.48 29.29
C HIS A 308 -7.78 -12.45 28.28
N ASP A 309 -8.88 -11.77 28.60
CA ASP A 309 -9.49 -10.73 27.78
C ASP A 309 -8.55 -9.52 27.62
N PHE A 310 -7.82 -9.14 28.67
CA PHE A 310 -6.78 -8.12 28.60
C PHE A 310 -5.59 -8.53 27.73
N THR A 311 -5.16 -9.80 27.80
CA THR A 311 -4.07 -10.32 26.94
C THR A 311 -4.47 -10.28 25.46
N ILE A 312 -5.72 -10.67 25.16
CA ILE A 312 -6.29 -10.55 23.81
C ILE A 312 -6.27 -9.09 23.36
N PHE A 313 -6.68 -8.17 24.23
CA PHE A 313 -6.68 -6.75 23.92
C PHE A 313 -5.28 -6.19 23.61
N ILE A 314 -4.28 -6.45 24.45
CA ILE A 314 -2.89 -6.00 24.20
C ILE A 314 -2.39 -6.53 22.85
N LYS A 315 -2.61 -7.82 22.58
CA LYS A 315 -2.21 -8.43 21.30
C LYS A 315 -2.86 -7.71 20.13
N LEU A 316 -4.15 -7.41 20.22
CA LEU A 316 -4.89 -6.71 19.15
C LEU A 316 -4.37 -5.29 18.97
N PHE A 317 -4.19 -4.54 20.06
CA PHE A 317 -3.71 -3.17 20.03
C PHE A 317 -2.28 -3.08 19.47
N LEU A 318 -1.34 -3.92 19.94
CA LEU A 318 0.04 -3.91 19.45
C LEU A 318 0.10 -4.29 17.96
N LEU A 319 -0.63 -5.33 17.56
CA LEU A 319 -0.64 -5.81 16.17
C LEU A 319 -1.18 -4.74 15.22
N THR A 320 -2.24 -4.05 15.63
CA THR A 320 -2.83 -2.97 14.84
C THR A 320 -1.98 -1.69 14.89
N GLY A 321 -1.68 -1.16 16.07
CA GLY A 321 -0.95 0.10 16.25
C GLY A 321 0.44 0.11 15.62
N VAL A 322 1.25 -0.94 15.80
CA VAL A 322 2.61 -1.02 15.24
C VAL A 322 2.58 -1.05 13.72
N SER A 323 1.67 -1.83 13.13
CA SER A 323 1.55 -1.93 11.67
C SER A 323 1.25 -0.59 11.00
N TRP A 324 0.35 0.20 11.60
CA TRP A 324 -0.08 1.48 11.05
C TRP A 324 0.92 2.61 11.32
N LEU A 325 1.66 2.56 12.43
CA LEU A 325 2.80 3.46 12.65
C LEU A 325 3.84 3.29 11.53
N PHE A 326 4.15 2.06 11.13
CA PHE A 326 5.04 1.80 10.00
C PHE A 326 4.52 2.41 8.69
N MET A 327 3.21 2.33 8.41
CA MET A 327 2.62 2.97 7.22
C MET A 327 2.70 4.50 7.24
N ILE A 328 2.46 5.12 8.39
CA ILE A 328 2.53 6.59 8.52
C ILE A 328 3.96 7.05 8.28
N VAL A 329 4.92 6.40 8.96
CA VAL A 329 6.35 6.72 8.82
C VAL A 329 6.79 6.53 7.37
N ASP A 330 6.39 5.44 6.71
CA ASP A 330 6.70 5.18 5.30
C ASP A 330 6.19 6.29 4.38
N GLY A 331 5.00 6.85 4.67
CA GLY A 331 4.44 7.97 3.92
C GLY A 331 5.26 9.26 3.95
N PHE A 332 6.22 9.41 4.89
CA PHE A 332 7.10 10.57 5.00
C PHE A 332 8.48 10.37 4.37
N PHE A 333 8.85 9.14 3.98
CA PHE A 333 10.17 8.83 3.42
C PHE A 333 10.07 8.36 1.96
N ASP A 334 11.10 8.65 1.16
CA ASP A 334 11.25 8.01 -0.15
C ASP A 334 11.48 6.50 0.00
N VAL A 335 11.11 5.73 -1.04
CA VAL A 335 11.12 4.26 -1.05
C VAL A 335 12.41 3.71 -0.44
N SER A 336 12.27 3.01 0.68
CA SER A 336 13.39 2.54 1.50
C SER A 336 13.16 1.08 1.94
N PRO A 337 14.16 0.40 2.54
CA PRO A 337 13.94 -0.92 3.12
C PRO A 337 12.80 -0.96 4.15
N PHE A 338 12.53 0.18 4.78
CA PHE A 338 11.41 0.37 5.71
C PHE A 338 10.05 0.22 5.01
N THR A 339 9.93 0.62 3.74
CA THR A 339 8.74 0.41 2.90
C THR A 339 8.41 -1.07 2.73
N PHE A 340 9.43 -1.92 2.54
CA PHE A 340 9.24 -3.37 2.45
C PHE A 340 8.76 -3.95 3.77
N LEU A 341 9.37 -3.56 4.89
CA LEU A 341 8.95 -4.02 6.20
C LEU A 341 7.51 -3.60 6.50
N ALA A 342 7.16 -2.33 6.28
CA ALA A 342 5.81 -1.81 6.45
C ALA A 342 4.81 -2.59 5.59
N THR A 343 5.16 -2.84 4.33
CA THR A 343 4.32 -3.58 3.38
C THR A 343 4.11 -5.02 3.80
N ILE A 344 5.16 -5.73 4.23
CA ILE A 344 5.06 -7.11 4.70
C ILE A 344 4.20 -7.17 5.97
N VAL A 345 4.46 -6.31 6.95
CA VAL A 345 3.72 -6.30 8.22
C VAL A 345 2.23 -6.00 7.98
N ASN A 346 1.90 -5.02 7.13
CA ASN A 346 0.52 -4.68 6.82
C ASN A 346 -0.17 -5.72 5.92
N GLY A 347 0.53 -6.21 4.90
CA GLY A 347 0.03 -7.26 4.01
C GLY A 347 -0.20 -8.58 4.74
N ALA A 348 0.62 -8.91 5.73
CA ALA A 348 0.54 -10.15 6.50
C ALA A 348 -0.30 -10.04 7.79
N GLN A 349 -1.03 -8.94 8.03
CA GLN A 349 -1.80 -8.74 9.28
C GLN A 349 -2.70 -9.93 9.63
N GLY A 350 -3.36 -10.54 8.64
CA GLY A 350 -4.18 -11.73 8.81
C GLY A 350 -3.41 -12.96 9.29
N VAL A 351 -2.20 -13.14 8.78
CA VAL A 351 -1.29 -14.21 9.24
C VAL A 351 -0.90 -13.99 10.70
N ILE A 352 -0.53 -12.76 11.06
CA ILE A 352 -0.14 -12.42 12.44
C ILE A 352 -1.31 -12.66 13.40
N ILE A 353 -2.54 -12.30 13.00
CA ILE A 353 -3.75 -12.56 13.78
C ILE A 353 -3.97 -14.06 13.96
N PHE A 354 -3.94 -14.83 12.88
CA PHE A 354 -4.12 -16.28 12.93
C PHE A 354 -3.10 -16.94 13.87
N VAL A 355 -1.82 -16.61 13.72
CA VAL A 355 -0.77 -17.15 14.60
C VAL A 355 -0.99 -16.74 16.06
N SER A 356 -1.35 -15.49 16.31
CA SER A 356 -1.50 -14.95 17.67
C SER A 356 -2.70 -15.51 18.45
N TYR A 357 -3.83 -15.73 17.76
CA TYR A 357 -5.10 -16.12 18.38
C TYR A 357 -5.49 -17.58 18.19
N ILE A 358 -5.11 -18.18 17.05
CA ILE A 358 -5.52 -19.52 16.67
C ILE A 358 -4.42 -20.55 16.93
N CYS A 359 -3.17 -20.25 16.57
CA CYS A 359 -2.05 -21.22 16.66
C CYS A 359 -1.54 -21.43 18.09
N ASN A 360 -2.41 -21.82 19.01
CA ASN A 360 -2.05 -22.15 20.39
C ASN A 360 -2.63 -23.51 20.81
N LYS A 361 -1.94 -24.16 21.77
CA LYS A 361 -2.29 -25.50 22.25
C LYS A 361 -3.75 -25.61 22.74
N ARG A 362 -4.29 -24.54 23.34
CA ARG A 362 -5.67 -24.50 23.84
C ARG A 362 -6.68 -24.62 22.69
N VAL A 363 -6.52 -23.83 21.64
CA VAL A 363 -7.43 -23.85 20.48
C VAL A 363 -7.33 -25.17 19.74
N PHE A 364 -6.12 -25.72 19.53
CA PHE A 364 -5.96 -27.03 18.91
C PHE A 364 -6.61 -28.15 19.73
N LYS A 365 -6.50 -28.12 21.05
CA LYS A 365 -7.19 -29.07 21.93
C LYS A 365 -8.72 -28.96 21.78
N LEU A 366 -9.26 -27.74 21.80
CA LEU A 366 -10.70 -27.51 21.61
C LEU A 366 -11.21 -27.99 20.24
N LEU A 367 -10.42 -27.82 19.18
CA LEU A 367 -10.76 -28.33 17.85
C LEU A 367 -10.76 -29.86 17.82
N LYS A 368 -9.76 -30.49 18.45
CA LYS A 368 -9.70 -31.95 18.58
C LYS A 368 -10.89 -32.49 19.38
N ASP A 369 -11.16 -31.92 20.56
CA ASP A 369 -12.29 -32.34 21.40
C ASP A 369 -13.62 -32.20 20.65
N LYS A 370 -13.79 -31.12 19.87
CA LYS A 370 -14.99 -30.90 19.05
C LYS A 370 -15.11 -31.92 17.90
N HIS A 371 -13.99 -32.24 17.25
CA HIS A 371 -13.94 -33.24 16.20
C HIS A 371 -14.27 -34.64 16.73
N ASP A 372 -13.70 -35.02 17.88
CA ASP A 372 -13.94 -36.31 18.52
C ASP A 372 -15.42 -36.46 18.94
N GLN A 373 -16.04 -35.37 19.45
CA GLN A 373 -17.48 -35.33 19.73
C GLN A 373 -18.36 -35.49 18.47
N LEU A 374 -17.97 -34.88 17.35
CA LEU A 374 -18.71 -35.00 16.09
C LEU A 374 -18.61 -36.43 15.54
N GLN A 375 -17.45 -37.07 15.67
CA GLN A 375 -17.25 -38.46 15.27
C GLN A 375 -18.07 -39.43 16.13
N SER A 376 -18.10 -39.27 17.45
CA SER A 376 -18.89 -40.12 18.34
C SER A 376 -20.40 -39.99 18.07
N THR A 377 -20.89 -38.77 17.87
CA THR A 377 -22.30 -38.50 17.52
C THR A 377 -22.68 -39.13 16.17
N ARG A 378 -21.78 -39.09 15.18
CA ARG A 378 -22.00 -39.72 13.87
C ARG A 378 -22.08 -41.25 13.98
N SER A 379 -21.21 -41.88 14.77
CA SER A 379 -21.24 -43.33 15.01
C SER A 379 -22.53 -43.76 15.73
N GLN A 380 -23.02 -42.98 16.70
CA GLN A 380 -24.28 -43.25 17.40
C GLN A 380 -25.51 -43.14 16.47
N ASN A 381 -25.56 -42.14 15.59
CA ASN A 381 -26.66 -41.96 14.64
C ASN A 381 -26.73 -43.06 13.56
N ILE A 382 -25.58 -43.63 13.18
CA ILE A 382 -25.54 -44.78 12.24
C ILE A 382 -26.11 -46.04 12.92
N HIS A 383 -25.73 -46.29 14.18
CA HIS A 383 -26.24 -47.45 14.92
C HIS A 383 -27.76 -47.39 15.19
N SER A 384 -28.31 -46.22 15.53
CA SER A 384 -29.76 -46.05 15.73
C SER A 384 -30.57 -46.14 14.43
N SER A 385 -30.02 -45.65 13.31
CA SER A 385 -30.65 -45.81 11.98
C SER A 385 -30.69 -47.27 11.52
N THR A 386 -29.65 -48.05 11.86
CA THR A 386 -29.60 -49.48 11.54
C THR A 386 -30.58 -50.29 12.40
N ALA A 387 -30.73 -49.94 13.69
CA ALA A 387 -31.69 -50.60 14.59
C ALA A 387 -33.17 -50.34 14.20
N ASN A 388 -33.48 -49.15 13.70
CA ASN A 388 -34.83 -48.83 13.23
C ASN A 388 -35.20 -49.57 11.94
N HIS A 389 -34.24 -49.83 11.03
CA HIS A 389 -34.49 -50.62 9.82
C HIS A 389 -34.76 -52.11 10.11
N THR A 390 -34.19 -52.69 11.17
CA THR A 390 -34.44 -54.08 11.55
C THR A 390 -35.83 -54.28 12.17
N THR A 391 -36.47 -53.21 12.65
CA THR A 391 -37.77 -53.31 13.34
C THR A 391 -38.95 -53.22 12.36
N THR A 392 -38.78 -52.53 11.22
CA THR A 392 -39.85 -52.39 10.19
C THR A 392 -39.95 -53.56 9.22
N THR A 393 -39.03 -54.54 9.28
CA THR A 393 -39.06 -55.73 8.40
C THR A 393 -39.69 -56.96 9.09
N LYS A 394 -40.30 -56.76 10.26
CA LYS A 394 -41.08 -57.76 10.99
C LYS A 394 -42.48 -57.20 11.30
N MET A 395 -43.32 -57.05 10.29
CA MET A 395 -44.78 -57.05 10.43
C MET A 395 -45.43 -57.43 9.11
#